data_AF-A0A673UEW2-F1
#
_entry.id   AF-A0A673UEW2-F1
#
_cell.length_a   1.000
_cell.length_b   1.000
_cell.length_c   1.000
_cell.angle_alpha   90.00
_cell.angle_beta   90.00
_cell.angle_gamma   90.00
#
_symmetry.space_group_name_H-M   'P 1'
#
loop_
_entity.id
_entity.type
_entity.pdbx_description
1 polymer ?
#
loop_
_entity_poly.entity_id
_entity_poly.type
_entity_poly.pdbx_seq_one_letter_code
_entity_poly.pdbx_strand_id
1 'polypeptide(L)'
;MGQKRGSATMPLYLLLCLMLLSPPGATLHRHGSRESKKRDKETPAVSVVDPPSKDFTFDLYRALVTAAPDQNIFFSPLSISMSLAMLALGARSNTKAQILEGLSLGPQAGSEDRLHHTFHQLLRELGRPRKELRLSLGNALFISPTVPIRDAFRSAMRTLYLADTFPTNFGDPAGAQKQINDYVAKQTEGKIVDLVKDLESTEVMVVVNYIFFKGKTPVVKPDLSPFCCFCCESTWSPNTERRG
;
A
#
# COMPACT_ATOMS: atom_id res chain seq x y z
N MET A 1 -27.04 -47.42 2.04
CA MET A 1 -26.30 -46.68 3.09
C MET A 1 -24.95 -46.28 2.54
N GLY A 2 -24.59 -44.98 2.59
CA GLY A 2 -23.23 -44.53 2.29
C GLY A 2 -23.10 -43.26 1.45
N GLN A 3 -23.74 -42.16 1.87
CA GLN A 3 -23.52 -40.83 1.30
C GLN A 3 -22.32 -40.19 2.01
N LYS A 4 -21.17 -40.05 1.33
CA LYS A 4 -20.03 -39.27 1.81
C LYS A 4 -20.32 -37.78 1.58
N ARG A 5 -20.63 -37.05 2.67
CA ARG A 5 -20.58 -35.57 2.71
C ARG A 5 -19.12 -35.15 2.72
N GLY A 6 -18.65 -34.57 1.62
CA GLY A 6 -17.44 -33.76 1.60
C GLY A 6 -17.75 -32.39 2.21
N SER A 7 -17.18 -32.12 3.38
CA SER A 7 -17.22 -30.80 4.02
C SER A 7 -16.25 -29.89 3.27
N ALA A 8 -16.76 -28.99 2.42
CA ALA A 8 -15.99 -27.92 1.82
C ALA A 8 -15.79 -26.81 2.86
N THR A 9 -14.60 -26.74 3.44
CA THR A 9 -14.15 -25.59 4.23
C THR A 9 -13.73 -24.48 3.26
N MET A 10 -14.53 -23.43 3.14
CA MET A 10 -14.18 -22.22 2.37
C MET A 10 -13.15 -21.38 3.14
N PRO A 11 -11.99 -21.04 2.55
CA PRO A 11 -11.15 -19.98 3.06
C PRO A 11 -11.76 -18.63 2.66
N LEU A 12 -12.28 -17.91 3.66
CA LEU A 12 -12.81 -16.56 3.58
C LEU A 12 -11.62 -15.59 3.36
N TYR A 13 -11.34 -15.23 2.11
CA TYR A 13 -10.36 -14.19 1.79
C TYR A 13 -10.90 -12.82 2.22
N LEU A 14 -10.06 -12.09 2.96
CA LEU A 14 -10.29 -10.78 3.57
C LEU A 14 -10.87 -9.75 2.59
N LEU A 15 -12.21 -9.62 2.57
CA LEU A 15 -12.85 -8.36 2.22
C LEU A 15 -12.73 -7.42 3.42
N LEU A 16 -12.12 -6.25 3.19
CA LEU A 16 -11.92 -5.18 4.16
C LEU A 16 -13.27 -4.56 4.60
N CYS A 17 -14.01 -5.25 5.46
CA CYS A 17 -15.23 -4.75 6.09
C CYS A 17 -14.90 -4.01 7.39
N LEU A 18 -14.59 -2.71 7.29
CA LEU A 18 -14.51 -1.81 8.46
C LEU A 18 -15.93 -1.48 8.94
N MET A 19 -16.48 -2.33 9.79
CA MET A 19 -17.73 -2.06 10.52
C MET A 19 -17.45 -1.01 11.61
N LEU A 20 -18.07 0.16 11.42
CA LEU A 20 -18.02 1.31 12.32
C LEU A 20 -18.83 1.05 13.60
N LEU A 21 -18.17 1.12 14.75
CA LEU A 21 -18.81 1.38 16.05
C LEU A 21 -18.00 2.47 16.77
N SER A 22 -18.58 3.67 16.85
CA SER A 22 -18.25 4.72 17.84
C SER A 22 -19.46 4.84 18.78
N PRO A 23 -19.32 5.23 20.06
CA PRO A 23 -19.22 6.66 20.44
C PRO A 23 -18.53 6.91 21.84
N PRO A 24 -18.70 8.06 22.56
CA PRO A 24 -18.44 9.48 22.24
C PRO A 24 -17.69 10.28 23.35
N GLY A 25 -17.24 11.51 23.03
CA GLY A 25 -17.02 12.62 23.99
C GLY A 25 -15.54 12.92 24.32
N ALA A 26 -15.06 14.16 24.52
CA ALA A 26 -15.72 15.45 24.70
C ALA A 26 -14.74 16.64 24.42
N THR A 27 -15.33 17.75 23.93
CA THR A 27 -15.09 19.18 24.21
C THR A 27 -13.68 19.81 24.30
N LEU A 28 -13.40 20.65 23.29
CA LEU A 28 -13.19 22.12 23.36
C LEU A 28 -12.40 22.72 24.56
N HIS A 29 -11.25 23.36 24.27
CA HIS A 29 -10.96 24.69 24.82
C HIS A 29 -9.96 25.50 23.96
N ARG A 30 -10.21 26.80 23.94
CA ARG A 30 -9.64 27.88 23.09
C ARG A 30 -8.99 28.93 24.00
N HIS A 31 -7.76 29.37 23.71
CA HIS A 31 -7.20 30.74 23.84
C HIS A 31 -5.69 30.69 23.55
N GLY A 32 -5.09 31.43 22.60
CA GLY A 32 -4.68 32.85 22.66
C GLY A 32 -3.26 32.96 23.28
N SER A 33 -2.26 33.73 22.85
CA SER A 33 -1.99 34.71 21.78
C SER A 33 -0.47 35.04 21.83
N ARG A 34 0.13 35.47 20.70
CA ARG A 34 1.34 36.33 20.49
C ARG A 34 2.72 35.96 21.10
N GLU A 35 3.75 35.70 20.28
CA GLU A 35 4.83 36.63 19.76
C GLU A 35 5.84 37.10 20.85
N SER A 36 7.17 37.13 20.71
CA SER A 36 8.08 37.25 19.56
C SER A 36 9.57 37.07 20.01
N LYS A 37 10.49 36.79 19.04
CA LYS A 37 11.99 36.87 19.03
C LYS A 37 12.78 35.88 19.93
N LYS A 38 13.97 35.35 19.58
CA LYS A 38 15.05 35.72 18.63
C LYS A 38 15.87 34.46 18.27
N ARG A 39 16.55 34.52 17.13
CA ARG A 39 17.35 33.48 16.45
C ARG A 39 18.76 33.39 17.03
N ASP A 40 19.22 32.19 17.39
CA ASP A 40 20.63 31.79 17.37
C ASP A 40 20.75 30.30 17.00
N LYS A 41 21.81 30.01 16.24
CA LYS A 41 22.09 28.72 15.59
C LYS A 41 22.66 27.72 16.60
N GLU A 42 21.97 26.60 16.79
CA GLU A 42 22.57 25.33 17.19
C GLU A 42 21.67 24.20 16.70
N THR A 43 22.22 23.24 15.97
CA THR A 43 21.52 22.03 15.51
C THR A 43 21.14 21.17 16.71
N PRO A 44 19.85 20.95 17.02
CA PRO A 44 19.47 19.96 18.02
C PRO A 44 19.37 18.61 17.33
N ALA A 45 20.08 17.62 17.88
CA ALA A 45 19.76 16.23 17.65
C ALA A 45 18.26 16.02 17.99
N VAL A 46 17.46 15.64 17.00
CA VAL A 46 16.06 15.29 17.22
C VAL A 46 16.04 13.92 17.89
N SER A 47 16.04 13.92 19.22
CA SER A 47 15.55 12.79 20.02
C SER A 47 14.52 13.33 21.00
N VAL A 48 13.42 13.83 20.45
CA VAL A 48 12.14 13.85 21.15
C VAL A 48 11.37 12.71 20.51
N VAL A 49 11.22 11.61 21.26
CA VAL A 49 10.24 10.59 20.89
C VAL A 49 8.90 11.27 21.14
N ASP A 50 8.35 11.86 20.08
CA ASP A 50 6.96 12.29 20.06
C ASP A 50 6.09 11.09 20.50
N PRO A 51 4.98 11.31 21.23
CA PRO A 51 4.00 10.25 21.48
C PRO A 51 3.69 9.60 20.13
N PRO A 52 3.55 8.25 20.05
CA PRO A 52 3.56 7.54 18.77
C PRO A 52 2.64 8.26 17.80
N SER A 53 3.25 9.03 16.90
CA SER A 53 2.53 9.65 15.81
C SER A 53 1.89 8.47 15.11
N LYS A 54 0.57 8.56 14.83
CA LYS A 54 -0.05 7.58 13.95
C LYS A 54 0.85 7.54 12.72
N ASP A 55 1.49 6.41 12.46
CA ASP A 55 2.40 6.25 11.33
C ASP A 55 1.85 5.09 10.54
N PHE A 56 1.24 5.44 9.41
CA PHE A 56 0.62 4.49 8.51
C PHE A 56 1.52 3.29 8.21
N THR A 57 2.83 3.50 8.09
CA THR A 57 3.79 2.42 7.79
C THR A 57 3.85 1.39 8.92
N PHE A 58 4.02 1.87 10.15
CA PHE A 58 4.11 0.98 11.31
C PHE A 58 2.78 0.34 11.65
N ASP A 59 1.68 1.08 11.51
CA ASP A 59 0.33 0.56 11.74
C ASP A 59 -0.03 -0.52 10.72
N LEU A 60 0.28 -0.30 9.44
CA LEU A 60 0.08 -1.30 8.39
C LEU A 60 0.98 -2.53 8.62
N TYR A 61 2.26 -2.34 8.96
CA TYR A 61 3.16 -3.45 9.27
C TYR A 61 2.64 -4.32 10.42
N ARG A 62 2.20 -3.70 11.53
CA ARG A 62 1.62 -4.42 12.68
C ARG A 62 0.37 -5.20 12.29
N ALA A 63 -0.51 -4.61 11.48
CA ALA A 63 -1.70 -5.29 10.98
C ALA A 63 -1.33 -6.52 10.14
N LEU A 64 -0.33 -6.42 9.27
CA LEU A 64 0.14 -7.53 8.43
C LEU A 64 0.78 -8.67 9.26
N VAL A 65 1.64 -8.35 10.23
CA VAL A 65 2.24 -9.34 11.14
C VAL A 65 1.17 -10.08 11.93
N THR A 66 0.14 -9.37 12.38
CA THR A 66 -0.97 -9.97 13.14
C THR A 66 -1.83 -10.88 12.27
N ALA A 67 -2.05 -10.52 11.00
CA ALA A 67 -2.90 -11.26 10.09
C ALA A 67 -2.24 -12.53 9.54
N ALA A 68 -0.92 -12.53 9.38
CA ALA A 68 -0.17 -13.65 8.82
C ALA A 68 1.11 -13.89 9.65
N PRO A 69 0.97 -14.46 10.87
CA PRO A 69 2.13 -14.82 11.67
C PRO A 69 3.01 -15.80 10.88
N ASP A 70 4.32 -15.67 11.06
CA ASP A 70 5.34 -16.56 10.48
C ASP A 70 5.46 -16.54 8.93
N GLN A 71 4.85 -15.54 8.27
CA GLN A 71 5.03 -15.29 6.85
C GLN A 71 5.97 -14.12 6.57
N ASN A 72 6.66 -14.18 5.43
CA ASN A 72 7.46 -13.06 4.95
C ASN A 72 6.56 -11.87 4.62
N ILE A 73 6.89 -10.70 5.14
CA ILE A 73 6.16 -9.45 4.86
C ILE A 73 7.03 -8.56 3.97
N PHE A 74 6.49 -8.21 2.81
CA PHE A 74 7.11 -7.26 1.90
C PHE A 74 6.03 -6.38 1.27
N PHE A 75 6.13 -5.08 1.47
CA PHE A 75 5.22 -4.10 0.88
C PHE A 75 5.92 -2.74 0.73
N SER A 76 5.32 -1.86 -0.05
CA SER A 76 5.76 -0.46 -0.17
C SER A 76 4.74 0.46 0.50
N PRO A 77 5.03 0.99 1.70
CA PRO A 77 4.13 1.93 2.38
C PRO A 77 3.83 3.13 1.48
N LEU A 78 4.85 3.67 0.82
CA LEU A 78 4.71 4.80 -0.08
C LEU A 78 3.71 4.52 -1.22
N SER A 79 3.85 3.37 -1.89
CA SER A 79 3.01 3.00 -3.03
C SER A 79 1.54 2.90 -2.63
N ILE A 80 1.26 2.23 -1.51
CA ILE A 80 -0.10 2.07 -0.98
C ILE A 80 -0.66 3.43 -0.54
N SER A 81 0.14 4.27 0.13
CA SER A 81 -0.26 5.62 0.52
C SER A 81 -0.65 6.47 -0.68
N MET A 82 0.10 6.38 -1.78
CA MET A 82 -0.22 7.08 -3.02
C MET A 82 -1.55 6.60 -3.60
N SER A 83 -1.82 5.29 -3.64
CA SER A 83 -3.09 4.73 -4.13
C SER A 83 -4.28 5.17 -3.29
N LEU A 84 -4.14 5.16 -1.96
CA LEU A 84 -5.19 5.59 -1.05
C LEU A 84 -5.46 7.10 -1.18
N ALA A 85 -4.42 7.93 -1.22
CA ALA A 85 -4.59 9.36 -1.45
C ALA A 85 -5.20 9.65 -2.83
N MET A 86 -4.82 8.90 -3.85
CA MET A 86 -5.42 8.98 -5.18
C MET A 86 -6.93 8.71 -5.12
N LEU A 87 -7.36 7.67 -4.38
CA LEU A 87 -8.77 7.36 -4.15
C LEU A 87 -9.49 8.46 -3.35
N ALA A 88 -8.81 9.12 -2.41
CA ALA A 88 -9.37 10.20 -1.62
C ALA A 88 -9.85 11.40 -2.47
N LEU A 89 -9.24 11.64 -3.64
CA LEU A 89 -9.70 12.68 -4.59
C LEU A 89 -11.07 12.38 -5.20
N GLY A 90 -11.41 11.09 -5.33
CA GLY A 90 -12.72 10.64 -5.83
C GLY A 90 -13.76 10.49 -4.72
N ALA A 91 -13.32 10.29 -3.48
CA ALA A 91 -14.17 10.13 -2.31
C ALA A 91 -14.72 11.46 -1.78
N ARG A 92 -15.79 11.39 -0.98
CA ARG A 92 -16.35 12.55 -0.26
C ARG A 92 -16.71 12.18 1.17
N SER A 93 -16.92 13.22 1.98
CA SER A 93 -17.45 13.12 3.35
C SER A 93 -16.69 12.07 4.17
N ASN A 94 -17.40 11.13 4.80
CA ASN A 94 -16.83 10.14 5.71
C ASN A 94 -15.82 9.21 5.03
N THR A 95 -16.09 8.77 3.80
CA THR A 95 -15.16 7.90 3.06
C THR A 95 -13.82 8.59 2.86
N LYS A 96 -13.85 9.87 2.47
CA LYS A 96 -12.64 10.67 2.32
C LYS A 96 -11.92 10.86 3.66
N ALA A 97 -12.66 11.20 4.71
CA ALA A 97 -12.10 11.39 6.04
C ALA A 97 -11.41 10.12 6.57
N GLN A 98 -12.03 8.95 6.39
CA GLN A 98 -11.46 7.66 6.80
C GLN A 98 -10.16 7.32 6.06
N ILE A 99 -10.12 7.57 4.74
CA ILE A 99 -8.90 7.34 3.96
C ILE A 99 -7.77 8.24 4.47
N LEU A 100 -8.04 9.54 4.66
CA LEU A 100 -7.03 10.50 5.11
C LEU A 100 -6.57 10.21 6.55
N GLU A 101 -7.49 9.85 7.45
CA GLU A 101 -7.15 9.45 8.80
C GLU A 101 -6.30 8.17 8.82
N GLY A 102 -6.63 7.19 7.97
CA GLY A 102 -5.84 5.97 7.82
C GLY A 102 -4.42 6.24 7.32
N LEU A 103 -4.23 7.29 6.52
CA LEU A 103 -2.91 7.79 6.09
C LEU A 103 -2.21 8.65 7.16
N SER A 104 -2.76 8.70 8.36
CA SER A 104 -2.28 9.53 9.46
C SER A 104 -2.28 11.03 9.17
N LEU A 105 -3.14 11.47 8.25
CA LEU A 105 -3.29 12.89 7.92
C LEU A 105 -4.39 13.49 8.78
N GLY A 106 -3.99 14.41 9.65
CA GLY A 106 -4.94 15.21 10.42
C GLY A 106 -5.77 16.14 9.52
N PRO A 107 -6.93 16.64 10.02
CA PRO A 107 -7.87 17.48 9.28
C PRO A 107 -7.37 18.92 9.04
N GLN A 108 -6.05 19.16 9.07
CA GLN A 108 -5.49 20.49 8.88
C GLN A 108 -5.77 21.00 7.47
N ALA A 109 -6.25 22.24 7.37
CA ALA A 109 -6.53 22.87 6.08
C ALA A 109 -5.28 22.91 5.19
N GLY A 110 -5.41 22.46 3.94
CA GLY A 110 -4.31 22.42 2.97
C GLY A 110 -3.32 21.27 3.14
N SER A 111 -3.51 20.36 4.11
CA SER A 111 -2.67 19.16 4.24
C SER A 111 -2.80 18.24 3.02
N GLU A 112 -4.01 18.11 2.49
CA GLU A 112 -4.33 17.25 1.35
C GLU A 112 -3.75 17.77 0.02
N ASP A 113 -3.93 19.06 -0.31
CA ASP A 113 -3.37 19.62 -1.55
C ASP A 113 -1.84 19.50 -1.57
N ARG A 114 -1.21 19.76 -0.42
CA ARG A 114 0.23 19.57 -0.24
C ARG A 114 0.63 18.11 -0.42
N LEU A 115 -0.13 17.18 0.15
CA LEU A 115 0.09 15.74 -0.02
C LEU A 115 0.07 15.34 -1.49
N HIS A 116 -0.98 15.71 -2.24
CA HIS A 116 -1.09 15.36 -3.66
C HIS A 116 0.06 15.96 -4.48
N HIS A 117 0.45 17.20 -4.19
CA HIS A 117 1.58 17.84 -4.86
C HIS A 117 2.91 17.14 -4.54
N THR A 118 3.14 16.78 -3.28
CA THR A 118 4.34 16.04 -2.86
C THR A 118 4.39 14.66 -3.51
N PHE A 119 3.28 13.92 -3.57
CA PHE A 119 3.23 12.63 -4.26
C PHE A 119 3.48 12.75 -5.76
N HIS A 120 2.94 13.78 -6.41
CA HIS A 120 3.23 14.06 -7.81
C HIS A 120 4.74 14.28 -8.05
N GLN A 121 5.38 15.13 -7.24
CA GLN A 121 6.81 15.39 -7.34
C GLN A 121 7.64 14.11 -7.12
N LEU A 122 7.25 13.30 -6.14
CA LEU A 122 7.94 12.06 -5.82
C LEU A 122 7.79 11.01 -6.92
N LEU A 123 6.59 10.84 -7.49
CA LEU A 123 6.36 9.97 -8.64
C LEU A 123 7.25 10.36 -9.82
N ARG A 124 7.36 11.66 -10.11
CA ARG A 124 8.25 12.15 -11.18
C ARG A 124 9.72 11.89 -10.90
N GLU A 125 10.15 12.01 -9.65
CA GLU A 125 11.54 11.75 -9.27
C GLU A 125 11.87 10.26 -9.32
N LEU A 126 10.97 9.41 -8.83
CA LEU A 126 11.12 7.95 -8.85
C LEU A 126 11.05 7.36 -10.26
N GLY A 127 10.28 7.98 -11.15
CA GLY A 127 10.17 7.57 -12.56
C GLY A 127 11.38 7.93 -13.43
N ARG A 128 12.38 8.67 -12.91
CA ARG A 128 13.59 9.00 -13.68
C ARG A 128 14.48 7.77 -13.85
N PRO A 129 14.94 7.46 -15.09
CA PRO A 129 15.87 6.35 -15.32
C PRO A 129 17.17 6.52 -14.52
N ARG A 130 17.62 5.45 -13.86
CA ARG A 130 18.90 5.39 -13.13
C ARG A 130 19.67 4.14 -13.57
N LYS A 131 20.99 4.25 -13.74
CA LYS A 131 21.83 3.15 -14.27
C LYS A 131 21.98 2.00 -13.26
N GLU A 132 21.92 2.33 -11.98
CA GLU A 132 22.15 1.45 -10.84
C GLU A 132 20.84 0.95 -10.20
N LEU A 133 19.71 1.53 -10.57
CA LEU A 133 18.41 1.22 -9.99
C LEU A 133 17.36 1.04 -11.09
N ARG A 134 16.76 -0.16 -11.13
CA ARG A 134 15.51 -0.39 -11.84
C ARG A 134 14.36 -0.30 -10.84
N LEU A 135 13.47 0.65 -11.06
CA LEU A 135 12.25 0.84 -10.29
C LEU A 135 11.10 1.00 -11.28
N SER A 136 10.07 0.17 -11.14
CA SER A 136 8.78 0.34 -11.80
C SER A 136 7.72 0.45 -10.71
N LEU A 137 7.01 1.56 -10.67
CA LEU A 137 5.98 1.86 -9.69
C LEU A 137 4.85 2.59 -10.38
N GLY A 138 3.61 2.21 -10.11
CA GLY A 138 2.48 2.86 -10.73
C GLY A 138 1.13 2.41 -10.18
N ASN A 139 0.12 3.15 -10.62
CA ASN A 139 -1.28 2.88 -10.37
C ASN A 139 -2.02 2.80 -11.70
N ALA A 140 -2.99 1.90 -11.79
CA ALA A 140 -3.92 1.86 -12.91
C ALA A 140 -5.35 1.62 -12.41
N LEU A 141 -6.30 2.27 -13.07
CA LEU A 141 -7.73 2.11 -12.79
C LEU A 141 -8.40 1.43 -13.98
N PHE A 142 -9.04 0.31 -13.71
CA PHE A 142 -9.85 -0.44 -14.68
C PHE A 142 -11.31 -0.18 -14.34
N ILE A 143 -12.04 0.50 -15.21
CA ILE A 143 -13.35 1.07 -14.88
C ILE A 143 -14.38 0.58 -15.87
N SER A 144 -15.54 0.14 -15.37
CA SER A 144 -16.67 -0.20 -16.22
C SER A 144 -17.15 1.03 -17.00
N PRO A 145 -17.34 0.92 -18.33
CA PRO A 145 -17.97 1.97 -19.13
C PRO A 145 -19.40 2.33 -18.69
N THR A 146 -20.04 1.47 -17.89
CA THR A 146 -21.40 1.70 -17.37
C THR A 146 -21.48 2.81 -16.32
N VAL A 147 -20.34 3.23 -15.75
CA VAL A 147 -20.30 4.27 -14.72
C VAL A 147 -19.66 5.55 -15.29
N PRO A 148 -20.39 6.69 -15.29
CA PRO A 148 -19.82 7.96 -15.73
C PRO A 148 -18.79 8.47 -14.70
N ILE A 149 -17.56 8.66 -15.15
CA ILE A 149 -16.47 9.23 -14.33
C ILE A 149 -16.31 10.71 -14.67
N ARG A 150 -16.30 11.55 -13.63
CA ARG A 150 -16.11 13.00 -13.75
C ARG A 150 -14.75 13.33 -14.36
N ASP A 151 -14.72 14.27 -15.30
CA ASP A 151 -13.48 14.69 -15.99
C ASP A 151 -12.42 15.23 -15.03
N ALA A 152 -12.84 15.93 -13.98
CA ALA A 152 -11.92 16.41 -12.94
C ALA A 152 -11.14 15.25 -12.28
N PHE A 153 -11.80 14.12 -12.02
CA PHE A 153 -11.15 12.93 -11.45
C PHE A 153 -10.19 12.30 -12.45
N ARG A 154 -10.64 12.08 -13.71
CA ARG A 154 -9.77 11.55 -14.78
C ARG A 154 -8.52 12.41 -14.98
N SER A 155 -8.72 13.74 -14.99
CA SER A 155 -7.61 14.69 -15.11
C SER A 155 -6.65 14.53 -13.94
N ALA A 156 -7.14 14.47 -12.71
CA ALA A 156 -6.30 14.33 -11.53
C ALA A 156 -5.50 13.00 -11.51
N MET A 157 -6.11 11.89 -11.92
CA MET A 157 -5.40 10.59 -12.05
C MET A 157 -4.21 10.71 -13.01
N ARG A 158 -4.44 11.32 -14.18
CA ARG A 158 -3.43 11.48 -15.22
C ARG A 158 -2.35 12.49 -14.84
N THR A 159 -2.71 13.63 -14.25
CA THR A 159 -1.77 14.74 -14.06
C THR A 159 -1.05 14.70 -12.72
N LEU A 160 -1.72 14.31 -11.63
CA LEU A 160 -1.12 14.27 -10.29
C LEU A 160 -0.47 12.90 -10.03
N TYR A 161 -1.20 11.82 -10.32
CA TYR A 161 -0.78 10.47 -9.97
C TYR A 161 -0.11 9.68 -11.10
N LEU A 162 -0.05 10.25 -12.31
CA LEU A 162 0.48 9.59 -13.50
C LEU A 162 -0.14 8.20 -13.71
N ALA A 163 -1.40 8.04 -13.30
CA ALA A 163 -2.10 6.77 -13.30
C ALA A 163 -2.82 6.57 -14.64
N ASP A 164 -2.69 5.37 -15.19
CA ASP A 164 -3.41 4.98 -16.39
C ASP A 164 -4.86 4.60 -16.06
N THR A 165 -5.79 4.92 -16.96
CA THR A 165 -7.21 4.55 -16.81
C THR A 165 -7.69 3.78 -18.02
N PHE A 166 -8.25 2.60 -17.81
CA PHE A 166 -8.70 1.69 -18.86
C PHE A 166 -10.20 1.42 -18.75
N PRO A 167 -10.98 1.62 -19.83
CA PRO A 167 -12.31 1.04 -19.89
C PRO A 167 -12.19 -0.49 -19.87
N THR A 168 -12.97 -1.15 -19.02
CA THR A 168 -12.87 -2.60 -18.78
C THR A 168 -14.26 -3.21 -18.70
N ASN A 169 -14.52 -4.25 -19.48
CA ASN A 169 -15.80 -4.95 -19.45
C ASN A 169 -15.77 -6.05 -18.38
N PHE A 170 -16.22 -5.75 -17.17
CA PHE A 170 -16.33 -6.75 -16.11
C PHE A 170 -17.45 -7.78 -16.34
N GLY A 171 -18.37 -7.54 -17.29
CA GLY A 171 -19.31 -8.57 -17.74
C GLY A 171 -18.64 -9.77 -18.43
N ASP A 172 -17.37 -9.64 -18.82
CA ASP A 172 -16.46 -10.74 -19.19
C ASP A 172 -15.28 -10.79 -18.19
N PRO A 173 -15.44 -11.48 -17.04
CA PRO A 173 -14.40 -11.49 -16.00
C PRO A 173 -13.07 -12.06 -16.47
N ALA A 174 -13.10 -13.06 -17.35
CA ALA A 174 -11.88 -13.66 -17.90
C ALA A 174 -11.11 -12.67 -18.79
N GLY A 175 -11.83 -11.93 -19.66
CA GLY A 175 -11.27 -10.85 -20.45
C GLY A 175 -10.72 -9.71 -19.61
N ALA A 176 -11.46 -9.28 -18.58
CA ALA A 176 -11.02 -8.25 -17.64
C ALA A 176 -9.77 -8.66 -16.85
N GLN A 177 -9.74 -9.89 -16.34
CA GLN A 177 -8.59 -10.45 -15.62
C GLN A 177 -7.35 -10.47 -16.51
N LYS A 178 -7.51 -10.95 -17.75
CA LYS A 178 -6.42 -10.96 -18.73
C LYS A 178 -5.90 -9.55 -19.00
N GLN A 179 -6.79 -8.58 -19.24
CA GLN A 179 -6.42 -7.19 -19.49
C GLN A 179 -5.60 -6.60 -18.33
N ILE A 180 -6.01 -6.84 -17.09
CA ILE A 180 -5.32 -6.36 -15.88
C ILE A 180 -3.94 -7.01 -15.74
N ASN A 181 -3.88 -8.34 -15.85
CA ASN A 181 -2.62 -9.07 -15.66
C ASN A 181 -1.62 -8.77 -16.78
N ASP A 182 -2.07 -8.65 -18.04
CA ASP A 182 -1.21 -8.26 -19.17
C ASP A 182 -0.62 -6.86 -18.98
N TYR A 183 -1.42 -5.92 -18.48
CA TYR A 183 -0.94 -4.57 -18.17
C TYR A 183 0.16 -4.60 -17.10
N VAL A 184 -0.07 -5.27 -15.97
CA VAL A 184 0.92 -5.36 -14.88
C VAL A 184 2.19 -6.08 -15.32
N ALA A 185 2.04 -7.18 -16.05
CA ALA A 185 3.17 -7.93 -16.60
C ALA A 185 4.02 -7.02 -17.51
N LYS A 186 3.39 -6.24 -18.39
CA LYS A 186 4.09 -5.29 -19.25
C LYS A 186 4.84 -4.22 -18.43
N GLN A 187 4.18 -3.62 -17.44
CA GLN A 187 4.79 -2.56 -16.62
C GLN A 187 5.95 -3.06 -15.75
N THR A 188 5.96 -4.36 -15.44
CA THR A 188 6.97 -4.99 -14.57
C THR A 188 7.96 -5.86 -15.33
N GLU A 189 8.05 -5.73 -16.66
CA GLU A 189 8.94 -6.55 -17.51
C GLU A 189 8.74 -8.08 -17.29
N GLY A 190 7.51 -8.49 -17.06
CA GLY A 190 7.11 -9.88 -16.80
C GLY A 190 7.47 -10.40 -15.41
N LYS A 191 7.79 -9.52 -14.44
CA LYS A 191 8.15 -9.93 -13.07
C LYS A 191 6.96 -10.15 -12.16
N ILE A 192 5.86 -9.43 -12.41
CA ILE A 192 4.59 -9.65 -11.72
C ILE A 192 3.60 -10.16 -12.77
N VAL A 193 3.21 -11.42 -12.61
CA VAL A 193 2.23 -12.11 -13.46
C VAL A 193 1.10 -12.62 -12.58
N ASP A 194 -0.10 -12.78 -13.17
CA ASP A 194 -1.28 -13.32 -12.48
C ASP A 194 -1.61 -12.62 -11.15
N LEU A 195 -1.52 -11.29 -11.13
CA LEU A 195 -1.75 -10.46 -9.95
C LEU A 195 -3.17 -10.63 -9.41
N VAL A 196 -4.16 -10.60 -10.30
CA VAL A 196 -5.57 -10.76 -9.97
C VAL A 196 -6.04 -12.15 -10.39
N LYS A 197 -6.72 -12.81 -9.46
CA LYS A 197 -7.38 -14.10 -9.61
C LYS A 197 -8.80 -13.90 -9.10
N ASP A 198 -9.79 -14.42 -9.81
CA ASP A 198 -11.19 -14.43 -9.39
C ASP A 198 -11.86 -13.04 -9.38
N LEU A 199 -11.92 -12.40 -10.55
CA LEU A 199 -12.84 -11.27 -10.75
C LEU A 199 -14.28 -11.77 -10.86
N GLU A 200 -15.20 -11.06 -10.23
CA GLU A 200 -16.63 -11.24 -10.42
C GLU A 200 -17.13 -10.42 -11.62
N SER A 201 -18.39 -10.63 -11.99
CA SER A 201 -19.04 -9.89 -13.09
C SER A 201 -19.68 -8.56 -12.65
N THR A 202 -19.61 -8.24 -11.36
CA THR A 202 -20.31 -7.12 -10.73
C THR A 202 -19.43 -5.90 -10.50
N GLU A 203 -18.15 -6.02 -10.80
CA GLU A 203 -17.12 -5.03 -10.57
C GLU A 203 -17.38 -3.81 -11.43
N VAL A 204 -17.31 -2.65 -10.81
CA VAL A 204 -17.44 -1.36 -11.50
C VAL A 204 -16.10 -0.66 -11.63
N MET A 205 -15.16 -0.96 -10.74
CA MET A 205 -13.82 -0.40 -10.73
C MET A 205 -12.85 -1.32 -9.99
N VAL A 206 -11.71 -1.60 -10.62
CA VAL A 206 -10.56 -2.26 -9.98
C VAL A 206 -9.37 -1.30 -10.02
N VAL A 207 -8.75 -1.08 -8.86
CA VAL A 207 -7.53 -0.28 -8.75
C VAL A 207 -6.36 -1.19 -8.52
N VAL A 208 -5.37 -1.08 -9.39
CA VAL A 208 -4.15 -1.88 -9.35
C VAL A 208 -3.01 -0.99 -8.92
N ASN A 209 -2.37 -1.35 -7.82
CA ASN A 209 -1.09 -0.78 -7.39
C ASN A 209 0.02 -1.81 -7.59
N TYR A 210 1.13 -1.41 -8.20
CA TYR A 210 2.28 -2.28 -8.38
C TYR A 210 3.58 -1.55 -8.09
N ILE A 211 4.55 -2.31 -7.59
CA ILE A 211 5.93 -1.88 -7.42
C ILE A 211 6.87 -3.04 -7.70
N PHE A 212 7.90 -2.78 -8.49
CA PHE A 212 9.02 -3.67 -8.77
C PHE A 212 10.32 -2.90 -8.57
N PHE A 213 11.22 -3.46 -7.76
CA PHE A 213 12.50 -2.85 -7.42
C PHE A 213 13.65 -3.84 -7.68
N LYS A 214 14.70 -3.38 -8.34
CA LYS A 214 15.96 -4.09 -8.51
C LYS A 214 17.13 -3.10 -8.49
N GLY A 215 17.86 -3.07 -7.38
CA GLY A 215 19.12 -2.33 -7.25
C GLY A 215 20.33 -3.15 -7.68
N LYS A 216 21.37 -2.48 -8.17
CA LYS A 216 22.72 -3.04 -8.26
C LYS A 216 23.43 -2.79 -6.94
N THR A 217 23.90 -3.84 -6.30
CA THR A 217 24.76 -3.72 -5.12
C THR A 217 26.22 -3.51 -5.56
N PRO A 218 27.05 -2.81 -4.76
CA PRO A 218 28.49 -2.84 -4.95
C PRO A 218 28.97 -4.29 -4.87
N VAL A 219 29.98 -4.64 -5.68
CA VAL A 219 30.49 -6.01 -5.83
C VAL A 219 30.85 -6.58 -4.46
N VAL A 220 30.01 -7.47 -3.95
CA VAL A 220 30.41 -8.45 -2.95
C VAL A 220 31.20 -9.49 -3.73
N LYS A 221 32.47 -9.70 -3.39
CA LYS A 221 33.31 -10.69 -4.07
C LYS A 221 32.57 -12.04 -4.04
N PRO A 222 32.37 -12.73 -5.19
CA PRO A 222 31.62 -13.99 -5.24
C PRO A 222 32.25 -15.17 -4.50
N ASP A 223 33.39 -14.95 -3.85
CA ASP A 223 34.14 -15.98 -3.16
C ASP A 223 33.98 -15.77 -1.65
N LEU A 224 33.44 -16.79 -0.96
CA LEU A 224 33.14 -16.88 0.48
C LEU A 224 31.74 -16.47 0.98
N SER A 225 30.66 -16.82 0.28
CA SER A 225 29.39 -17.11 0.98
C SER A 225 29.19 -18.62 1.05
N PRO A 226 29.75 -19.34 2.05
CA PRO A 226 29.31 -20.70 2.30
C PRO A 226 27.78 -20.71 2.49
N PHE A 227 27.12 -21.81 2.14
CA PHE A 227 25.73 -22.02 2.52
C PHE A 227 25.62 -21.90 4.05
N CYS A 228 25.13 -20.75 4.54
CA CYS A 228 24.87 -20.55 5.95
C CYS A 228 23.45 -21.04 6.26
N CYS A 229 23.28 -21.72 7.39
CA CYS A 229 21.97 -22.01 7.93
C CYS A 229 21.27 -20.68 8.27
N PHE A 230 20.05 -20.49 7.74
CA PHE A 230 19.14 -19.44 8.17
C PHE A 230 18.12 -20.09 9.11
N CYS A 231 18.20 -19.81 10.41
CA CYS A 231 17.28 -20.37 11.39
C CYS A 231 15.93 -19.66 11.30
N CYS A 232 14.92 -20.31 10.73
CA CYS A 232 13.54 -19.80 10.70
C CYS A 232 12.81 -19.99 12.04
N GLU A 233 13.22 -20.96 12.86
CA GLU A 233 12.61 -21.26 14.15
C GLU A 233 13.68 -21.64 15.19
N SER A 234 13.38 -21.39 16.47
CA SER A 234 14.18 -21.85 17.60
C SER A 234 13.72 -23.21 18.11
N THR A 235 13.81 -24.27 17.31
CA THR A 235 13.80 -25.64 17.89
C THR A 235 15.22 -25.99 18.29
N TRP A 236 15.69 -25.39 19.38
CA TRP A 236 16.83 -25.92 20.12
C TRP A 236 16.28 -27.03 21.02
N SER A 237 16.45 -28.29 20.63
CA SER A 237 16.15 -29.44 21.48
C SER A 237 17.47 -29.95 22.11
N PRO A 238 17.75 -29.67 23.39
CA PRO A 238 18.90 -30.23 24.07
C PRO A 238 18.55 -31.60 24.62
N ASN A 239 18.36 -32.60 23.75
CA ASN A 239 18.46 -34.00 24.15
C ASN A 239 18.23 -34.91 22.94
N THR A 240 19.33 -35.26 22.26
CA THR A 240 19.48 -36.60 21.68
C THR A 240 20.95 -37.01 21.77
N GLU A 241 21.20 -37.84 22.78
CA GLU A 241 22.06 -39.02 22.72
C GLU A 241 23.58 -38.83 22.58
N ARG A 242 24.25 -38.68 23.74
CA ARG A 242 25.52 -39.38 24.00
C ARG A 242 25.25 -40.46 25.04
N ARG A 243 24.86 -41.66 24.60
CA ARG A 243 24.97 -42.92 25.36
C ARG A 243 25.14 -44.07 24.35
N GLY A 244 26.19 -44.86 24.53
CA GLY A 244 26.53 -46.05 23.74
C GLY A 244 27.90 -45.94 23.12
#